data_AF-A0A956FMZ9-F1
#
_entry.id   AF-A0A956FMZ9-F1
#
_cell.length_a   1.000
_cell.length_b   1.000
_cell.length_c   1.000
_cell.angle_alpha   90.00
_cell.angle_beta   90.00
_cell.angle_gamma   90.00
#
_symmetry.space_group_name_H-M   'P 1'
#
loop_
_entity.id
_entity.type
_entity.pdbx_description
1 polymer ?
#
loop_
_entity_poly.entity_id
_entity_poly.type
_entity_poly.pdbx_seq_one_letter_code
_entity_poly.pdbx_strand_id
1 'polypeptide(L)'
;MRSASRQLPKISPNPFACVLALALLACGSDDGGGDSEATVDPSATSASATATTTGTDSAGTDSDSGGETTGDTGGSGSASDSSGSSGDTQGPNAADRCLEACEVDGDCEVNGLDVGFNCVDSRCVRDEPACVSNGQCVATTSGWLAECASQDDCLTGACVDIGGGEGRCATEPTTLTPCALLLLEELLYPPIEGGEDVAVCGRGAAICEEDGSCGFACSSDAQCLSPSAPACDPDSGACECTSDDDCADVPGASICLAGSCGCATDADCEDVDNADTCQENGVCGCSSVDACTDERAFDGTDFVCAPA
;
A
#
# COMPACT_ATOMS: atom_id res chain seq x y z
N MET A 1 67.60 -18.39 0.53
CA MET A 1 66.93 -18.49 1.85
C MET A 1 66.36 -17.12 2.20
N ARG A 2 65.14 -16.82 1.75
CA ARG A 2 64.40 -15.59 2.10
C ARG A 2 63.19 -16.02 2.91
N SER A 3 63.16 -15.62 4.18
CA SER A 3 62.13 -15.97 5.15
C SER A 3 60.87 -15.15 4.85
N ALA A 4 59.75 -15.82 4.58
CA ALA A 4 58.44 -15.20 4.40
C ALA A 4 57.71 -15.19 5.75
N SER A 5 57.57 -14.00 6.35
CA SER A 5 56.72 -13.79 7.53
C SER A 5 55.26 -13.75 7.09
N ARG A 6 54.47 -14.75 7.50
CA ARG A 6 53.00 -14.71 7.42
C ARG A 6 52.47 -13.79 8.53
N GLN A 7 51.79 -12.72 8.16
CA GLN A 7 50.95 -11.96 9.10
C GLN A 7 49.58 -12.67 9.19
N LEU A 8 49.19 -13.01 10.42
CA LEU A 8 47.84 -13.46 10.77
C LEU A 8 46.90 -12.24 10.80
N PRO A 9 45.65 -12.35 10.31
CA PRO A 9 44.68 -11.28 10.41
C PRO A 9 44.29 -11.03 11.87
N LYS A 10 44.26 -9.75 12.26
CA LYS A 10 43.73 -9.28 13.55
C LYS A 10 42.21 -9.41 13.51
N ILE A 11 41.68 -10.32 14.31
CA ILE A 11 40.25 -10.40 14.64
C ILE A 11 39.98 -9.30 15.67
N SER A 12 39.23 -8.26 15.29
CA SER A 12 38.69 -7.29 16.25
C SER A 12 37.57 -7.95 17.05
N PRO A 13 37.56 -7.85 18.39
CA PRO A 13 36.47 -8.35 19.21
C PRO A 13 35.25 -7.45 19.06
N ASN A 14 34.14 -8.03 18.59
CA ASN A 14 32.83 -7.40 18.49
C ASN A 14 32.23 -7.27 19.92
N PRO A 15 31.88 -6.07 20.42
CA PRO A 15 31.45 -5.89 21.81
C PRO A 15 29.97 -6.22 22.09
N PHE A 16 29.19 -6.69 21.10
CA PHE A 16 27.74 -6.93 21.25
C PHE A 16 27.38 -8.38 21.58
N ALA A 17 28.01 -8.97 22.59
CA ALA A 17 27.62 -10.27 23.11
C ALA A 17 27.89 -10.38 24.61
N CYS A 18 27.05 -9.77 25.45
CA CYS A 18 26.70 -10.32 26.76
C CYS A 18 25.65 -9.46 27.49
N VAL A 19 24.72 -10.14 28.18
CA VAL A 19 23.84 -9.67 29.27
C VAL A 19 22.48 -9.09 28.85
N LEU A 20 21.43 -9.91 28.85
CA LEU A 20 20.49 -9.93 29.98
C LEU A 20 19.61 -11.20 29.96
N ALA A 21 19.97 -12.14 30.83
CA ALA A 21 19.09 -13.18 31.34
C ALA A 21 18.59 -12.75 32.73
N LEU A 22 17.43 -13.29 33.13
CA LEU A 22 16.69 -13.20 34.40
C LEU A 22 15.58 -12.13 34.49
N ALA A 23 14.32 -12.59 34.41
CA ALA A 23 13.47 -12.72 35.60
C ALA A 23 12.25 -13.62 35.32
N LEU A 24 12.32 -14.86 35.82
CA LEU A 24 11.19 -15.73 36.10
C LEU A 24 10.67 -15.41 37.53
N LEU A 25 9.40 -15.05 37.65
CA LEU A 25 8.58 -15.07 38.88
C LEU A 25 7.11 -15.20 38.40
N ALA A 26 6.54 -16.40 38.35
CA ALA A 26 5.85 -17.05 39.47
C ALA A 26 4.56 -16.31 39.91
N CYS A 27 3.42 -16.70 39.36
CA CYS A 27 2.16 -16.75 40.09
C CYS A 27 1.42 -18.03 39.67
N GLY A 28 1.34 -18.98 40.59
CA GLY A 28 0.49 -20.17 40.48
C GLY A 28 -0.76 -20.01 41.35
N SER A 29 -1.83 -20.70 40.96
CA SER A 29 -3.03 -21.21 41.69
C SER A 29 -4.10 -21.41 40.59
N ASP A 30 -4.21 -22.58 39.95
CA ASP A 30 -4.80 -23.84 40.46
C ASP A 30 -6.22 -23.64 41.01
N ASP A 31 -7.23 -24.04 40.23
CA ASP A 31 -8.44 -24.73 40.71
C ASP A 31 -9.36 -25.13 39.53
N GLY A 32 -9.68 -26.42 39.44
CA GLY A 32 -11.07 -26.85 39.19
C GLY A 32 -11.45 -27.36 37.80
N GLY A 33 -11.13 -28.63 37.55
CA GLY A 33 -11.97 -29.71 37.00
C GLY A 33 -13.25 -29.42 36.20
N GLY A 34 -13.42 -30.18 35.10
CA GLY A 34 -14.70 -30.37 34.45
C GLY A 34 -14.62 -31.15 33.15
N ASP A 35 -14.58 -32.48 33.24
CA ASP A 35 -14.85 -33.40 32.14
C ASP A 35 -16.22 -33.13 31.51
N SER A 36 -16.28 -33.04 30.18
CA SER A 36 -17.47 -33.37 29.40
C SER A 36 -17.07 -33.66 27.95
N GLU A 37 -16.90 -34.95 27.67
CA GLU A 37 -16.94 -35.48 26.31
C GLU A 37 -18.33 -35.25 25.72
N ALA A 38 -18.39 -34.57 24.57
CA ALA A 38 -19.55 -34.59 23.70
C ALA A 38 -19.09 -34.96 22.29
N THR A 39 -19.24 -36.24 22.00
CA THR A 39 -19.28 -36.80 20.65
C THR A 39 -20.38 -36.13 19.85
N VAL A 40 -20.04 -35.54 18.70
CA VAL A 40 -21.02 -35.13 17.69
C VAL A 40 -20.68 -35.76 16.34
N ASP A 41 -21.65 -36.55 15.90
CA ASP A 41 -21.73 -37.36 14.70
C ASP A 41 -21.84 -36.47 13.43
N PRO A 42 -21.12 -36.77 12.33
CA PRO A 42 -21.25 -36.05 11.08
C PRO A 42 -22.28 -36.72 10.17
N SER A 43 -23.47 -36.15 10.02
CA SER A 43 -24.38 -36.45 8.90
C SER A 43 -25.50 -35.43 8.76
N ALA A 44 -25.46 -34.61 7.70
CA ALA A 44 -26.65 -34.25 6.93
C ALA A 44 -26.25 -33.52 5.63
N THR A 45 -26.17 -34.30 4.56
CA THR A 45 -26.40 -33.91 3.18
C THR A 45 -27.63 -32.99 3.06
N SER A 46 -27.50 -31.85 2.38
CA SER A 46 -28.64 -31.13 1.81
C SER A 46 -28.25 -30.57 0.46
N ALA A 47 -28.76 -31.22 -0.59
CA ALA A 47 -28.78 -30.74 -1.95
C ALA A 47 -29.63 -29.47 -2.02
N SER A 48 -29.10 -28.39 -2.60
CA SER A 48 -29.92 -27.23 -2.98
C SER A 48 -30.16 -27.24 -4.48
N ALA A 49 -31.44 -27.24 -4.82
CA ALA A 49 -31.94 -27.37 -6.17
C ALA A 49 -31.81 -26.05 -6.95
N THR A 50 -31.40 -26.20 -8.20
CA THR A 50 -31.61 -25.22 -9.28
C THR A 50 -33.11 -25.10 -9.57
N ALA A 51 -33.62 -23.87 -9.68
CA ALA A 51 -34.21 -23.34 -10.94
C ALA A 51 -35.40 -22.39 -10.75
N THR A 52 -35.35 -21.34 -11.58
CA THR A 52 -36.47 -20.65 -12.26
C THR A 52 -37.12 -19.46 -11.55
N THR A 53 -36.76 -18.27 -12.01
CA THR A 53 -37.67 -17.11 -12.08
C THR A 53 -37.66 -16.53 -13.49
N THR A 54 -38.74 -16.82 -14.21
CA THR A 54 -39.13 -16.21 -15.47
C THR A 54 -39.90 -14.91 -15.21
N GLY A 55 -39.51 -13.84 -15.91
CA GLY A 55 -40.38 -12.83 -16.51
C GLY A 55 -40.89 -11.70 -15.61
N THR A 56 -40.77 -10.46 -16.08
CA THR A 56 -41.92 -9.66 -16.58
C THR A 56 -41.41 -8.34 -17.17
N ASP A 57 -41.71 -8.12 -18.45
CA ASP A 57 -41.58 -6.85 -19.16
C ASP A 57 -42.46 -5.77 -18.54
N SER A 58 -42.00 -4.53 -18.48
CA SER A 58 -42.88 -3.36 -18.41
C SER A 58 -42.29 -2.16 -19.14
N ALA A 59 -43.07 -1.69 -20.09
CA ALA A 59 -42.82 -0.60 -21.01
C ALA A 59 -43.37 0.74 -20.47
N GLY A 60 -42.85 1.84 -21.03
CA GLY A 60 -43.44 3.19 -21.00
C GLY A 60 -42.94 4.05 -19.83
N THR A 61 -42.67 5.34 -19.98
CA THR A 61 -43.20 6.33 -20.93
C THR A 61 -42.29 7.57 -20.97
N ASP A 62 -42.27 8.20 -22.15
CA ASP A 62 -41.73 9.52 -22.45
C ASP A 62 -42.26 10.63 -21.53
N SER A 63 -41.41 11.63 -21.23
CA SER A 63 -41.86 13.00 -20.93
C SER A 63 -40.80 14.02 -21.29
N ASP A 64 -41.01 14.58 -22.47
CA ASP A 64 -40.55 15.85 -23.00
C ASP A 64 -40.83 17.01 -22.03
N SER A 65 -39.87 17.93 -21.84
CA SER A 65 -40.12 19.32 -21.42
C SER A 65 -38.87 20.17 -21.65
N GLY A 66 -38.89 20.93 -22.74
CA GLY A 66 -37.92 21.98 -23.02
C GLY A 66 -38.05 23.20 -22.12
N GLY A 67 -37.00 24.01 -22.11
CA GLY A 67 -36.96 25.32 -21.47
C GLY A 67 -35.73 26.11 -21.90
N GLU A 68 -35.88 26.89 -22.97
CA GLU A 68 -34.96 27.98 -23.33
C GLU A 68 -35.10 29.13 -22.32
N THR A 69 -33.98 29.67 -21.81
CA THR A 69 -33.90 31.11 -21.51
C THR A 69 -32.50 31.65 -21.75
N THR A 70 -32.42 32.56 -22.73
CA THR A 70 -31.37 33.55 -22.97
C THR A 70 -31.28 34.57 -21.83
N GLY A 71 -30.06 34.98 -21.46
CA GLY A 71 -29.83 36.08 -20.51
C GLY A 71 -28.36 36.55 -20.48
N ASP A 72 -28.08 37.56 -21.30
CA ASP A 72 -26.85 38.36 -21.39
C ASP A 72 -26.79 39.39 -20.25
N THR A 73 -25.67 39.53 -19.53
CA THR A 73 -25.17 40.85 -19.07
C THR A 73 -23.69 40.82 -18.70
N GLY A 74 -22.89 41.64 -19.37
CA GLY A 74 -21.48 41.86 -19.08
C GLY A 74 -21.18 42.57 -17.75
N GLY A 75 -20.04 42.21 -17.17
CA GLY A 75 -19.42 42.89 -16.04
C GLY A 75 -17.92 43.06 -16.31
N SER A 76 -17.50 44.28 -16.57
CA SER A 76 -16.10 44.69 -16.70
C SER A 76 -15.58 45.06 -15.31
N GLY A 77 -14.52 44.40 -14.84
CA GLY A 77 -13.96 44.60 -13.50
C GLY A 77 -12.45 44.32 -13.45
N SER A 78 -11.70 45.42 -13.48
CA SER A 78 -10.36 45.70 -12.94
C SER A 78 -9.33 44.58 -12.72
N ALA A 79 -8.20 44.78 -13.40
CA ALA A 79 -6.91 44.15 -13.16
C ALA A 79 -6.40 44.37 -11.72
N SER A 80 -5.91 43.28 -11.11
CA SER A 80 -4.92 43.30 -10.05
C SER A 80 -3.80 42.34 -10.44
N ASP A 81 -2.59 42.90 -10.55
CA ASP A 81 -1.35 42.19 -10.75
C ASP A 81 -1.09 41.20 -9.60
N SER A 82 -1.04 39.90 -9.92
CA SER A 82 -0.39 38.89 -9.09
C SER A 82 0.69 38.22 -9.93
N SER A 83 1.89 38.26 -9.37
CA SER A 83 3.15 37.72 -9.85
C SER A 83 3.03 36.31 -10.44
N GLY A 84 3.46 36.18 -11.70
CA GLY A 84 3.50 34.91 -12.41
C GLY A 84 4.49 33.93 -11.79
N SER A 85 3.94 32.86 -11.22
CA SER A 85 4.68 31.60 -11.06
C SER A 85 4.81 30.97 -12.45
N SER A 86 6.03 30.58 -12.82
CA SER A 86 6.31 30.03 -14.14
C SER A 86 5.63 28.67 -14.25
N GLY A 87 4.70 28.55 -15.20
CA GLY A 87 3.93 27.35 -15.44
C GLY A 87 4.79 26.25 -16.02
N ASP A 88 5.21 25.34 -15.15
CA ASP A 88 5.48 23.96 -15.54
C ASP A 88 4.15 23.32 -15.91
N THR A 89 4.14 22.65 -17.05
CA THR A 89 2.94 22.03 -17.63
C THR A 89 2.67 20.73 -16.88
N GLN A 90 2.31 20.84 -15.60
CA GLN A 90 1.78 19.72 -14.82
C GLN A 90 0.49 19.24 -15.50
N GLY A 91 0.32 17.93 -15.56
CA GLY A 91 -0.84 17.30 -16.18
C GLY A 91 -2.15 17.93 -15.67
N PRO A 92 -3.18 18.03 -16.52
CA PRO A 92 -4.30 18.96 -16.32
C PRO A 92 -5.16 18.81 -15.05
N ASN A 93 -4.87 17.94 -14.06
CA ASN A 93 -5.75 17.73 -12.90
C ASN A 93 -5.03 17.28 -11.61
N ALA A 94 -3.77 17.66 -11.37
CA ALA A 94 -3.13 17.34 -10.10
C ALA A 94 -3.75 18.23 -9.00
N ALA A 95 -4.52 17.61 -8.09
CA ALA A 95 -5.14 18.28 -6.96
C ALA A 95 -4.10 18.83 -5.99
N ASP A 96 -4.33 20.05 -5.51
CA ASP A 96 -3.49 20.64 -4.47
C ASP A 96 -3.64 19.87 -3.15
N ARG A 97 -2.51 19.45 -2.57
CA ARG A 97 -2.44 18.76 -1.29
C ARG A 97 -1.37 19.40 -0.40
N CYS A 98 -1.51 19.19 0.90
CA CYS A 98 -0.45 19.50 1.83
C CYS A 98 0.70 18.52 1.62
N LEU A 99 1.81 19.04 1.12
CA LEU A 99 3.01 18.28 0.81
C LEU A 99 4.17 18.89 1.58
N GLU A 100 5.03 18.04 2.14
CA GLU A 100 6.28 18.47 2.75
C GLU A 100 7.30 18.79 1.65
N ALA A 101 7.78 20.04 1.66
CA ALA A 101 8.79 20.53 0.74
C ALA A 101 10.15 20.63 1.44
N CYS A 102 11.19 20.19 0.74
CA CYS A 102 12.58 20.29 1.17
C CYS A 102 13.37 21.23 0.24
N GLU A 103 14.47 21.78 0.76
CA GLU A 103 15.46 22.53 -0.01
C GLU A 103 16.78 21.76 -0.16
N VAL A 104 17.12 20.92 0.82
CA VAL A 104 18.34 20.11 0.86
C VAL A 104 18.08 18.72 1.45
N ASP A 105 18.95 17.74 1.18
CA ASP A 105 18.79 16.36 1.68
C ASP A 105 18.68 16.28 3.22
N GLY A 106 19.36 17.21 3.93
CA GLY A 106 19.29 17.28 5.40
C GLY A 106 17.90 17.64 5.95
N ASP A 107 17.00 18.16 5.11
CA ASP A 107 15.62 18.41 5.51
C ASP A 107 14.80 17.12 5.61
N CYS A 108 15.26 16.05 4.92
CA CYS A 108 14.62 14.75 4.83
C CYS A 108 15.08 13.77 5.93
N GLU A 109 15.70 14.28 6.98
CA GLU A 109 16.02 13.50 8.19
C GLU A 109 14.76 13.25 9.01
N VAL A 110 14.71 12.10 9.69
CA VAL A 110 13.61 11.73 10.61
C VAL A 110 14.20 11.55 12.01
N ASN A 111 13.86 12.43 12.95
CA ASN A 111 14.46 12.48 14.29
C ASN A 111 16.00 12.60 14.28
N GLY A 112 16.55 13.38 13.34
CA GLY A 112 17.97 13.67 13.14
C GLY A 112 18.75 12.50 12.54
N LEU A 113 18.05 11.53 11.93
CA LEU A 113 18.64 10.37 11.29
C LEU A 113 18.36 10.41 9.78
N ASP A 114 19.41 10.23 9.00
CA ASP A 114 19.32 9.92 7.57
C ASP A 114 18.75 8.51 7.39
N VAL A 115 17.47 8.45 6.98
CA VAL A 115 16.72 7.23 6.69
C VAL A 115 16.69 6.89 5.18
N GLY A 116 17.55 7.53 4.38
CA GLY A 116 17.72 7.25 2.96
C GLY A 116 16.76 8.02 2.05
N PHE A 117 16.21 9.14 2.51
CA PHE A 117 15.43 10.06 1.67
C PHE A 117 16.32 11.20 1.20
N ASN A 118 16.21 11.57 -0.06
CA ASN A 118 16.93 12.69 -0.68
C ASN A 118 15.92 13.77 -1.08
N CYS A 119 16.37 15.02 -1.07
CA CYS A 119 15.56 16.11 -1.55
C CYS A 119 15.65 16.21 -3.08
N VAL A 120 14.61 15.74 -3.76
CA VAL A 120 14.50 15.77 -5.22
C VAL A 120 13.25 16.54 -5.60
N ASP A 121 13.41 17.57 -6.44
CA ASP A 121 12.32 18.42 -6.90
C ASP A 121 11.43 18.95 -5.75
N SER A 122 12.08 19.36 -4.65
CA SER A 122 11.42 19.81 -3.42
C SER A 122 10.49 18.78 -2.79
N ARG A 123 10.79 17.49 -2.92
CA ARG A 123 10.15 16.39 -2.20
C ARG A 123 11.19 15.47 -1.59
N CYS A 124 10.94 15.03 -0.37
CA CYS A 124 11.71 13.96 0.24
C CYS A 124 11.28 12.64 -0.39
N VAL A 125 12.07 12.16 -1.35
CA VAL A 125 11.82 10.90 -2.04
C VAL A 125 12.87 9.88 -1.63
N ARG A 126 12.46 8.62 -1.57
CA ARG A 126 13.40 7.51 -1.42
C ARG A 126 13.72 6.99 -2.81
N ASP A 127 15.00 6.76 -3.09
CA ASP A 127 15.45 6.08 -4.31
C ASP A 127 15.10 4.59 -4.21
N GLU A 128 13.81 4.26 -4.30
CA GLU A 128 13.39 2.87 -4.49
C GLU A 128 13.47 2.53 -5.97
N PRO A 129 14.13 1.42 -6.32
CA PRO A 129 14.09 0.96 -7.70
C PRO A 129 12.66 0.61 -8.06
N ALA A 130 12.15 1.24 -9.12
CA ALA A 130 10.92 0.83 -9.77
C ALA A 130 10.98 -0.68 -10.07
N CYS A 131 9.89 -1.39 -9.78
CA CYS A 131 9.76 -2.76 -10.21
C CYS A 131 9.78 -2.83 -11.74
N VAL A 132 10.29 -3.94 -12.28
CA VAL A 132 10.24 -4.27 -13.70
C VAL A 132 9.53 -5.60 -13.96
N SER A 133 9.10 -6.28 -12.89
CA SER A 133 8.37 -7.55 -12.97
C SER A 133 7.51 -7.79 -11.73
N ASN A 134 6.43 -8.57 -11.90
CA ASN A 134 5.61 -9.00 -10.77
C ASN A 134 6.43 -9.78 -9.72
N GLY A 135 7.43 -10.57 -10.16
CA GLY A 135 8.29 -11.31 -9.24
C GLY A 135 9.09 -10.41 -8.30
N GLN A 136 9.53 -9.23 -8.77
CA GLN A 136 10.15 -8.22 -7.90
C GLN A 136 9.14 -7.67 -6.88
N CYS A 137 7.90 -7.41 -7.29
CA CYS A 137 6.86 -6.98 -6.35
C CYS A 137 6.49 -8.04 -5.33
N VAL A 138 6.38 -9.31 -5.75
CA VAL A 138 6.20 -10.44 -4.82
C VAL A 138 7.35 -10.47 -3.84
N ALA A 139 8.60 -10.39 -4.28
CA ALA A 139 9.76 -10.41 -3.40
C ALA A 139 9.76 -9.26 -2.38
N THR A 140 9.59 -8.02 -2.85
CA THR A 140 9.60 -6.82 -2.00
C THR A 140 8.46 -6.85 -0.98
N THR A 141 7.23 -7.10 -1.42
CA THR A 141 6.04 -7.10 -0.54
C THR A 141 5.96 -8.31 0.38
N SER A 142 6.69 -9.38 0.07
CA SER A 142 6.85 -10.57 0.93
C SER A 142 8.04 -10.46 1.90
N GLY A 143 8.83 -9.38 1.81
CA GLY A 143 10.00 -9.16 2.65
C GLY A 143 11.22 -10.03 2.29
N TRP A 144 11.30 -10.52 1.06
CA TRP A 144 12.45 -11.29 0.55
C TRP A 144 13.59 -10.34 0.16
N LEU A 145 14.11 -9.58 1.13
CA LEU A 145 15.03 -8.46 0.89
C LEU A 145 16.48 -8.90 0.62
N ALA A 146 16.86 -10.12 1.03
CA ALA A 146 18.22 -10.62 0.86
C ALA A 146 18.39 -11.22 -0.54
N GLU A 147 19.35 -10.68 -1.30
CA GLU A 147 19.76 -11.24 -2.58
C GLU A 147 20.57 -12.53 -2.38
N CYS A 148 20.49 -13.44 -3.34
CA CYS A 148 21.26 -14.67 -3.33
C CYS A 148 21.63 -15.12 -4.75
N ALA A 149 22.77 -15.76 -4.89
CA ALA A 149 23.22 -16.39 -6.13
C ALA A 149 23.19 -17.93 -6.04
N SER A 150 23.15 -18.48 -4.82
CA SER A 150 22.93 -19.90 -4.55
C SER A 150 22.19 -20.10 -3.22
N GLN A 151 21.77 -21.34 -2.96
CA GLN A 151 21.10 -21.71 -1.72
C GLN A 151 21.93 -21.42 -0.45
N ASP A 152 23.26 -21.49 -0.56
CA ASP A 152 24.17 -21.28 0.58
C ASP A 152 24.21 -19.81 1.06
N ASP A 153 23.73 -18.86 0.25
CA ASP A 153 23.65 -17.44 0.62
C ASP A 153 22.47 -17.16 1.57
N CYS A 154 21.46 -18.03 1.59
CA CYS A 154 20.28 -17.86 2.41
C CYS A 154 20.48 -18.51 3.78
N LEU A 155 20.59 -17.68 4.82
CA LEU A 155 20.68 -18.14 6.21
C LEU A 155 19.46 -18.98 6.62
N THR A 156 18.29 -18.59 6.10
CA THR A 156 17.00 -19.25 6.30
C THR A 156 16.20 -19.20 5.00
N GLY A 157 15.47 -20.28 4.69
CA GLY A 157 14.61 -20.36 3.51
C GLY A 157 15.36 -20.78 2.25
N ALA A 158 14.73 -20.57 1.09
CA ALA A 158 15.23 -21.00 -0.20
C ALA A 158 15.69 -19.82 -1.06
N CYS A 159 16.76 -20.00 -1.83
CA CYS A 159 17.14 -19.04 -2.86
C CYS A 159 16.33 -19.29 -4.14
N VAL A 160 15.33 -18.44 -4.38
CA VAL A 160 14.41 -18.58 -5.53
C VAL A 160 14.70 -17.55 -6.62
N ASP A 161 14.50 -17.93 -7.88
CA ASP A 161 14.55 -17.01 -9.03
C ASP A 161 13.22 -16.27 -9.14
N ILE A 162 13.26 -14.95 -8.92
CA ILE A 162 12.09 -14.06 -9.03
C ILE A 162 11.85 -13.60 -10.48
N GLY A 163 12.62 -14.14 -11.43
CA GLY A 163 12.61 -13.79 -12.84
C GLY A 163 13.87 -13.04 -13.25
N GLY A 164 14.28 -13.20 -14.51
CA GLY A 164 15.47 -12.52 -15.05
C GLY A 164 16.80 -13.06 -14.50
N GLY A 165 16.79 -14.15 -13.72
CA GLY A 165 17.97 -14.67 -13.05
C GLY A 165 18.32 -13.90 -11.77
N GLU A 166 17.37 -13.16 -11.20
CA GLU A 166 17.53 -12.47 -9.93
C GLU A 166 17.11 -13.39 -8.78
N GLY A 167 18.06 -13.72 -7.90
CA GLY A 167 17.79 -14.56 -6.73
C GLY A 167 17.38 -13.77 -5.49
N ARG A 168 16.38 -14.28 -4.76
CA ARG A 168 15.97 -13.74 -3.44
C ARG A 168 15.79 -14.87 -2.43
N CYS A 169 16.21 -14.61 -1.19
CA CYS A 169 15.99 -15.53 -0.07
C CYS A 169 14.53 -15.45 0.39
N ALA A 170 13.74 -16.43 -0.02
CA ALA A 170 12.34 -16.54 0.30
C ALA A 170 12.11 -17.49 1.48
N THR A 171 11.19 -17.11 2.38
CA THR A 171 10.88 -17.90 3.59
C THR A 171 10.14 -19.17 3.21
N GLU A 172 10.71 -20.36 3.49
CA GLU A 172 9.99 -21.63 3.31
C GLU A 172 8.97 -21.85 4.44
N PRO A 173 7.75 -22.36 4.14
CA PRO A 173 6.79 -22.74 5.16
C PRO A 173 7.33 -23.89 6.00
N THR A 174 7.09 -23.83 7.31
CA THR A 174 7.37 -24.94 8.22
C THR A 174 6.12 -25.32 9.00
N THR A 175 6.15 -26.48 9.68
CA THR A 175 5.04 -26.88 10.56
C THR A 175 4.81 -25.90 11.72
N LEU A 176 5.84 -25.17 12.14
CA LEU A 176 5.76 -24.17 13.20
C LEU A 176 5.43 -22.76 12.67
N THR A 177 5.74 -22.49 11.40
CA THR A 177 5.56 -21.19 10.74
C THR A 177 4.93 -21.42 9.37
N PRO A 178 3.62 -21.76 9.30
CA PRO A 178 2.91 -21.80 8.02
C PRO A 178 2.76 -20.37 7.48
N CYS A 179 2.66 -20.21 6.15
CA CYS A 179 2.56 -18.88 5.52
C CYS A 179 1.39 -18.03 6.07
N ALA A 180 0.27 -18.69 6.41
CA ALA A 180 -0.89 -18.02 7.00
C ALA A 180 -0.57 -17.30 8.34
N LEU A 181 0.39 -17.78 9.14
CA LEU A 181 0.81 -17.13 10.38
C LEU A 181 1.55 -15.80 10.11
N LEU A 182 2.15 -15.66 8.92
CA LEU A 182 2.81 -14.46 8.43
C LEU A 182 1.85 -13.56 7.63
N LEU A 183 0.56 -13.92 7.54
CA LEU A 183 -0.39 -13.28 6.63
C LEU A 183 0.06 -13.32 5.16
N LEU A 184 0.70 -14.44 4.78
CA LEU A 184 1.18 -14.75 3.45
C LEU A 184 0.52 -16.04 2.94
N GLU A 185 0.66 -16.30 1.65
CA GLU A 185 0.24 -17.54 1.01
C GLU A 185 1.44 -18.38 0.58
N GLU A 186 1.20 -19.67 0.37
CA GLU A 186 2.21 -20.59 -0.12
C GLU A 186 2.27 -20.50 -1.65
N LEU A 187 3.44 -20.13 -2.17
CA LEU A 187 3.73 -19.96 -3.58
C LEU A 187 4.78 -20.97 -4.01
N LEU A 188 4.71 -21.42 -5.26
CA LEU A 188 5.74 -22.25 -5.86
C LEU A 188 6.66 -21.38 -6.72
N TYR A 189 7.95 -21.41 -6.43
CA TYR A 189 8.96 -20.68 -7.19
C TYR A 189 10.13 -21.61 -7.59
N PRO A 190 10.73 -21.41 -8.78
CA PRO A 190 11.91 -22.16 -9.16
C PRO A 190 13.13 -21.74 -8.32
N PRO A 191 13.97 -22.68 -7.87
CA PRO A 191 15.26 -22.35 -7.26
C PRO A 191 16.19 -21.62 -8.24
N ILE A 192 17.04 -20.70 -7.76
CA ILE A 192 17.99 -19.96 -8.62
C ILE A 192 18.97 -20.87 -9.36
N GLU A 193 19.30 -22.02 -8.76
CA GLU A 193 20.22 -23.01 -9.32
C GLU A 193 19.53 -23.97 -10.31
N GLY A 194 18.22 -23.79 -10.53
CA GLY A 194 17.35 -24.69 -11.27
C GLY A 194 16.94 -25.92 -10.45
N GLY A 195 15.85 -26.58 -10.85
CA GLY A 195 15.33 -27.74 -10.14
C GLY A 195 13.82 -27.85 -10.23
N GLU A 196 13.24 -28.60 -9.30
CA GLU A 196 11.79 -28.58 -9.04
C GLU A 196 11.46 -27.33 -8.22
N ASP A 197 10.28 -26.76 -8.44
CA ASP A 197 9.81 -25.60 -7.70
C ASP A 197 9.74 -25.92 -6.19
N VAL A 198 10.10 -24.92 -5.38
CA VAL A 198 10.04 -24.97 -3.93
C VAL A 198 8.87 -24.14 -3.41
N ALA A 199 8.24 -24.60 -2.34
CA ALA A 199 7.19 -23.87 -1.66
C ALA A 199 7.80 -22.76 -0.79
N VAL A 200 7.32 -21.54 -0.95
CA VAL A 200 7.76 -20.35 -0.21
C VAL A 200 6.58 -19.49 0.20
N CYS A 201 6.72 -18.74 1.28
CA CYS A 201 5.71 -17.82 1.77
C CYS A 201 5.85 -16.45 1.11
N GLY A 202 4.82 -16.02 0.39
CA GLY A 202 4.80 -14.70 -0.25
C GLY A 202 3.40 -14.14 -0.50
N ARG A 203 3.35 -12.99 -1.18
CA ARG A 203 2.12 -12.32 -1.64
C ARG A 203 2.02 -12.46 -3.16
N GLY A 204 1.40 -13.53 -3.66
CA GLY A 204 1.33 -13.85 -5.09
C GLY A 204 0.44 -12.89 -5.88
N ALA A 205 -0.44 -12.17 -5.20
CA ALA A 205 -1.23 -11.07 -5.74
C ALA A 205 -0.40 -9.83 -6.12
N ALA A 206 0.87 -9.73 -5.74
CA ALA A 206 1.66 -8.55 -6.01
C ALA A 206 1.97 -8.41 -7.52
N ILE A 207 1.63 -7.25 -8.08
CA ILE A 207 1.83 -6.93 -9.50
C ILE A 207 2.71 -5.69 -9.63
N CYS A 208 3.49 -5.65 -10.70
CA CYS A 208 4.27 -4.47 -11.06
C CYS A 208 3.46 -3.62 -12.04
N GLU A 209 3.07 -2.44 -11.59
CA GLU A 209 2.28 -1.48 -12.36
C GLU A 209 3.14 -0.80 -13.45
N GLU A 210 2.48 -0.15 -14.41
CA GLU A 210 3.18 0.51 -15.53
C GLU A 210 4.11 1.66 -15.08
N ASP A 211 3.84 2.26 -13.93
CA ASP A 211 4.67 3.31 -13.31
C ASP A 211 5.85 2.75 -12.51
N GLY A 212 5.98 1.42 -12.40
CA GLY A 212 7.02 0.75 -11.65
C GLY A 212 6.74 0.64 -10.15
N SER A 213 5.52 0.94 -9.70
CA SER A 213 5.08 0.68 -8.33
C SER A 213 4.55 -0.75 -8.17
N CYS A 214 4.54 -1.24 -6.94
CA CYS A 214 3.99 -2.56 -6.62
C CYS A 214 2.56 -2.45 -6.10
N GLY A 215 1.60 -2.95 -6.88
CA GLY A 215 0.19 -3.09 -6.52
C GLY A 215 -0.16 -4.50 -6.03
N PHE A 216 -1.40 -4.69 -5.59
CA PHE A 216 -1.96 -6.01 -5.26
C PHE A 216 -3.24 -6.26 -6.06
N ALA A 217 -3.27 -7.33 -6.82
CA ALA A 217 -4.48 -7.82 -7.44
C ALA A 217 -5.37 -8.51 -6.41
N CYS A 218 -6.61 -8.07 -6.26
CA CYS A 218 -7.61 -8.73 -5.45
C CYS A 218 -8.26 -9.89 -6.22
N SER A 219 -8.78 -10.85 -5.47
CA SER A 219 -9.60 -11.98 -5.92
C SER A 219 -10.93 -12.07 -5.15
N SER A 220 -11.09 -11.22 -4.12
CA SER A 220 -12.30 -11.08 -3.32
C SER A 220 -12.25 -9.75 -2.55
N ASP A 221 -13.43 -9.22 -2.19
CA ASP A 221 -13.56 -7.97 -1.42
C ASP A 221 -12.80 -8.02 -0.08
N ALA A 222 -12.66 -9.20 0.52
CA ALA A 222 -11.92 -9.37 1.77
C ALA A 222 -10.41 -9.03 1.66
N GLN A 223 -9.87 -8.96 0.44
CA GLN A 223 -8.49 -8.55 0.16
C GLN A 223 -8.37 -7.03 -0.06
N CYS A 224 -9.49 -6.33 -0.20
CA CYS A 224 -9.54 -4.89 -0.35
C CYS A 224 -9.56 -4.21 1.01
N LEU A 225 -8.36 -4.06 1.58
CA LEU A 225 -8.16 -3.52 2.92
C LEU A 225 -8.33 -1.99 2.99
N SER A 226 -8.27 -1.29 1.86
CA SER A 226 -8.49 0.14 1.83
C SER A 226 -9.98 0.45 1.97
N PRO A 227 -10.41 1.28 2.94
CA PRO A 227 -11.80 1.69 3.04
C PRO A 227 -12.23 2.52 1.82
N SER A 228 -11.30 3.17 1.13
CA SER A 228 -11.60 3.98 -0.06
C SER A 228 -11.87 3.16 -1.33
N ALA A 229 -11.69 1.85 -1.28
CA ALA A 229 -11.85 0.96 -2.42
C ALA A 229 -12.19 -0.46 -1.91
N PRO A 230 -13.41 -0.67 -1.39
CA PRO A 230 -13.73 -1.84 -0.57
C PRO A 230 -14.12 -3.11 -1.36
N ALA A 231 -14.42 -2.99 -2.65
CA ALA A 231 -14.89 -4.09 -3.48
C ALA A 231 -13.80 -4.55 -4.45
N CYS A 232 -13.75 -5.84 -4.73
CA CYS A 232 -12.83 -6.37 -5.71
C CYS A 232 -13.50 -6.47 -7.08
N ASP A 233 -12.95 -5.81 -8.09
CA ASP A 233 -13.32 -6.09 -9.48
C ASP A 233 -12.68 -7.41 -9.93
N PRO A 234 -13.47 -8.47 -10.18
CA PRO A 234 -12.92 -9.76 -10.58
C PRO A 234 -12.30 -9.75 -11.98
N ASP A 235 -12.61 -8.76 -12.83
CA ASP A 235 -12.11 -8.69 -14.20
C ASP A 235 -10.71 -8.05 -14.25
N SER A 236 -10.51 -6.92 -13.55
CA SER A 236 -9.21 -6.26 -13.47
C SER A 236 -8.33 -6.77 -12.32
N GLY A 237 -8.94 -7.33 -11.27
CA GLY A 237 -8.26 -7.59 -10.00
C GLY A 237 -7.96 -6.30 -9.22
N ALA A 238 -8.53 -5.14 -9.58
CA ALA A 238 -8.36 -3.93 -8.81
C ALA A 238 -9.36 -3.87 -7.66
N CYS A 239 -8.93 -3.33 -6.52
CA CYS A 239 -9.86 -2.90 -5.48
C CYS A 239 -10.46 -1.56 -5.88
N GLU A 240 -11.78 -1.49 -5.90
CA GLU A 240 -12.54 -0.30 -6.27
C GLU A 240 -13.80 -0.11 -5.41
N CYS A 241 -14.37 1.10 -5.43
CA CYS A 241 -15.77 1.31 -5.08
C CYS A 241 -16.64 1.08 -6.33
N THR A 242 -17.89 0.67 -6.14
CA THR A 242 -18.85 0.42 -7.22
C THR A 242 -20.04 1.38 -7.19
N SER A 243 -20.27 2.02 -6.06
CA SER A 243 -21.34 2.99 -5.83
C SER A 243 -20.99 3.97 -4.73
N ASP A 244 -21.68 5.12 -4.68
CA ASP A 244 -21.49 6.12 -3.62
C ASP A 244 -21.79 5.55 -2.21
N ASP A 245 -22.68 4.54 -2.13
CA ASP A 245 -22.99 3.86 -0.86
C ASP A 245 -21.77 3.15 -0.27
N ASP A 246 -20.80 2.72 -1.11
CA ASP A 246 -19.55 2.11 -0.66
C ASP A 246 -18.63 3.12 0.07
N CYS A 247 -18.89 4.42 -0.11
CA CYS A 247 -18.06 5.51 0.39
C CYS A 247 -18.65 6.21 1.62
N ALA A 248 -19.86 5.83 2.06
CA ALA A 248 -20.60 6.53 3.11
C ALA A 248 -19.91 6.56 4.49
N ASP A 249 -19.05 5.57 4.77
CA ASP A 249 -18.31 5.44 6.04
C ASP A 249 -16.83 5.83 5.91
N VAL A 250 -16.41 6.38 4.77
CA VAL A 250 -15.01 6.76 4.50
C VAL A 250 -14.80 8.23 4.86
N PRO A 251 -13.96 8.57 5.86
CA PRO A 251 -13.65 9.96 6.16
C PRO A 251 -13.07 10.68 4.94
N GLY A 252 -13.57 11.87 4.60
CA GLY A 252 -13.12 12.60 3.42
C GLY A 252 -13.76 12.18 2.10
N ALA A 253 -14.72 11.26 2.11
CA ALA A 253 -15.36 10.79 0.90
C ALA A 253 -16.86 10.57 1.06
N SER A 254 -17.58 10.80 -0.03
CA SER A 254 -19.04 10.67 -0.10
C SER A 254 -19.53 10.08 -1.43
N ILE A 255 -18.64 9.98 -2.42
CA ILE A 255 -18.97 9.49 -3.77
C ILE A 255 -17.90 8.54 -4.30
N CYS A 256 -18.31 7.64 -5.19
CA CYS A 256 -17.41 6.75 -5.89
C CYS A 256 -16.96 7.36 -7.22
N LEU A 257 -15.67 7.70 -7.33
CA LEU A 257 -15.08 8.36 -8.50
C LEU A 257 -13.97 7.51 -9.10
N ALA A 258 -14.19 7.03 -10.33
CA ALA A 258 -13.23 6.21 -11.08
C ALA A 258 -12.70 5.02 -10.26
N GLY A 259 -13.59 4.36 -9.52
CA GLY A 259 -13.25 3.21 -8.68
C GLY A 259 -12.60 3.57 -7.35
N SER A 260 -12.46 4.83 -6.97
CA SER A 260 -12.00 5.22 -5.63
C SER A 260 -12.99 6.16 -4.96
N CYS A 261 -13.19 5.97 -3.65
CA CYS A 261 -14.00 6.88 -2.85
C CYS A 261 -13.31 8.25 -2.77
N GLY A 262 -14.09 9.27 -3.09
CA GLY A 262 -13.67 10.66 -3.12
C GLY A 262 -14.74 11.57 -2.52
N CYS A 263 -14.38 12.84 -2.33
CA CYS A 263 -15.28 13.88 -1.88
C CYS A 263 -16.17 14.37 -3.03
N ALA A 264 -17.38 14.83 -2.70
CA ALA A 264 -18.27 15.54 -3.61
C ALA A 264 -18.24 17.05 -3.34
N THR A 265 -17.97 17.45 -2.10
CA THR A 265 -17.99 18.85 -1.65
C THR A 265 -16.93 19.13 -0.60
N ASP A 266 -16.57 20.40 -0.41
CA ASP A 266 -15.64 20.83 0.66
C ASP A 266 -16.09 20.35 2.06
N ALA A 267 -17.39 20.20 2.28
CA ALA A 267 -17.94 19.73 3.55
C ALA A 267 -17.50 18.29 3.88
N ASP A 268 -17.18 17.47 2.88
CA ASP A 268 -16.68 16.11 3.10
C ASP A 268 -15.25 16.13 3.67
N CYS A 269 -14.52 17.24 3.47
CA CYS A 269 -13.12 17.40 3.86
C CYS A 269 -12.92 18.10 5.22
N GLU A 270 -13.97 18.56 5.89
CA GLU A 270 -13.87 19.33 7.15
C GLU A 270 -13.21 18.55 8.31
N ASP A 271 -13.35 17.22 8.30
CA ASP A 271 -12.80 16.32 9.34
C ASP A 271 -11.55 15.55 8.86
N VAL A 272 -10.97 15.93 7.72
CA VAL A 272 -9.76 15.30 7.16
C VAL A 272 -8.55 16.11 7.56
N ASP A 273 -7.57 15.47 8.19
CA ASP A 273 -6.30 16.12 8.48
C ASP A 273 -5.62 16.58 7.18
N ASN A 274 -5.03 17.78 7.21
CA ASN A 274 -4.31 18.35 6.07
C ASN A 274 -5.17 18.62 4.82
N ALA A 275 -6.48 18.83 4.98
CA ALA A 275 -7.38 19.19 3.90
C ALA A 275 -8.51 20.12 4.38
N ASP A 276 -9.04 20.93 3.47
CA ASP A 276 -10.19 21.82 3.70
C ASP A 276 -11.07 22.01 2.46
N THR A 277 -10.69 21.44 1.32
CA THR A 277 -11.42 21.59 0.06
C THR A 277 -11.46 20.28 -0.72
N CYS A 278 -12.58 20.07 -1.40
CA CYS A 278 -12.74 18.99 -2.35
C CYS A 278 -12.27 19.42 -3.73
N GLN A 279 -11.18 18.80 -4.20
CA GLN A 279 -10.55 19.16 -5.46
C GLN A 279 -11.32 18.59 -6.66
N GLU A 280 -11.07 19.10 -7.87
CA GLU A 280 -11.83 18.71 -9.07
C GLU A 280 -11.71 17.22 -9.43
N ASN A 281 -10.64 16.55 -8.97
CA ASN A 281 -10.45 15.11 -9.13
C ASN A 281 -11.18 14.28 -8.05
N GLY A 282 -11.95 14.93 -7.17
CA GLY A 282 -12.70 14.31 -6.09
C GLY A 282 -11.84 13.89 -4.90
N VAL A 283 -10.65 14.46 -4.73
CA VAL A 283 -9.84 14.17 -3.55
C VAL A 283 -9.79 15.38 -2.62
N CYS A 284 -9.91 15.12 -1.32
CA CYS A 284 -9.68 16.15 -0.31
C CYS A 284 -8.24 16.65 -0.40
N GLY A 285 -8.12 17.96 -0.48
CA GLY A 285 -6.88 18.68 -0.60
C GLY A 285 -6.92 19.98 0.17
N CYS A 286 -5.93 20.83 -0.05
CA CYS A 286 -5.82 22.11 0.62
C CYS A 286 -6.17 23.26 -0.33
N SER A 287 -6.78 24.31 0.21
CA SER A 287 -6.99 25.58 -0.47
C SER A 287 -5.80 26.52 -0.27
N SER A 288 -5.03 26.30 0.80
CA SER A 288 -3.82 27.03 1.16
C SER A 288 -2.99 26.27 2.21
N VAL A 289 -1.78 26.75 2.50
CA VAL A 289 -0.93 26.16 3.54
C VAL A 289 -1.55 26.22 4.94
N ASP A 290 -2.51 27.13 5.19
CA ASP A 290 -3.18 27.24 6.48
C ASP A 290 -4.07 26.02 6.80
N ALA A 291 -4.40 25.19 5.79
CA ALA A 291 -5.12 23.93 5.96
C ALA A 291 -4.19 22.76 6.38
N CYS A 292 -2.87 22.95 6.29
CA CYS A 292 -1.89 21.93 6.66
C CYS A 292 -1.65 21.96 8.17
N THR A 293 -1.55 20.78 8.78
CA THR A 293 -1.22 20.63 10.20
C THR A 293 0.26 20.94 10.45
N ASP A 294 0.63 21.13 11.72
CA ASP A 294 2.02 21.38 12.10
C ASP A 294 2.86 20.09 12.23
N GLU A 295 2.23 18.91 12.14
CA GLU A 295 2.91 17.62 12.30
C GLU A 295 3.61 17.21 11.00
N ARG A 296 4.95 17.21 11.03
CA ARG A 296 5.81 16.86 9.89
C ARG A 296 6.41 15.47 10.06
N ALA A 297 6.52 14.73 8.97
CA ALA A 297 7.23 13.46 8.93
C ALA A 297 8.75 13.66 8.94
N PHE A 298 9.23 14.76 8.36
CA PHE A 298 10.64 15.11 8.26
C PHE A 298 10.98 16.36 9.10
N ASP A 299 12.22 16.40 9.60
CA ASP A 299 12.60 17.38 10.62
C ASP A 299 12.83 18.80 10.05
N GLY A 300 13.19 18.93 8.77
CA GLY A 300 13.57 20.20 8.14
C GLY A 300 12.70 20.65 6.97
N THR A 301 11.64 19.91 6.66
CA THR A 301 10.69 20.26 5.60
C THR A 301 9.75 21.37 6.04
N ASP A 302 9.12 22.08 5.10
CA ASP A 302 7.96 22.96 5.34
C ASP A 302 6.74 22.49 4.54
N PHE A 303 5.53 22.65 5.06
CA PHE A 303 4.33 22.35 4.28
C PHE A 303 4.11 23.39 3.17
N VAL A 304 3.75 22.89 2.00
CA VAL A 304 3.22 23.67 0.89
C VAL A 304 1.87 23.10 0.48
N CYS A 305 0.96 23.98 0.08
CA CYS A 305 -0.25 23.57 -0.61
C CYS A 305 0.02 23.62 -2.12
N ALA A 306 0.23 22.46 -2.72
CA ALA A 306 0.69 22.34 -4.10
C ALA A 306 0.20 21.04 -4.74
N PRO A 307 0.23 20.94 -6.08
CA PRO A 307 -0.17 19.73 -6.77
C PRO A 307 0.71 18.55 -6.37
N ALA A 308 0.08 17.39 -6.15
CA ALA A 308 0.75 16.11 -5.87
C ALA A 308 1.34 15.46 -7.12
#